data_AF-S9SAR1-F1
#
_entry.id   AF-S9SAR1-F1
#
_cell.length_a   1.000
_cell.length_b   1.000
_cell.length_c   1.000
_cell.angle_alpha   90.00
_cell.angle_beta   90.00
_cell.angle_gamma   90.00
#
_symmetry.space_group_name_H-M   'P 1'
#
loop_
_entity.id
_entity.type
_entity.pdbx_description
1 polymer ?
#
loop_
_entity_poly.entity_id
_entity_poly.type
_entity_poly.pdbx_seq_one_letter_code
_entity_poly.pdbx_strand_id
1 'polypeptide(L)'
;MAGIAALTAAGAVEVRIVAVDIPSGLCADSGRVLGREGRPAPEGRGVIPADLTVTFHSLKPGHLLADGPRLCGAVEVVPIGLPAADSPLALLEAPDPALLAKAGFGHKYSHGHALVLGGGRGRGGAARLAARGALRMGAGLVTLGVPPAALPENAARLDAVMLRVLADADALTAMLGDGRLNALCAGPGLGLGEREKALLAAVLEAGRPALLDADAITLLAGDEGLRARLHAGVVLTPHEGEFARLCPGIASRWRAPAIAGPAFSKLDAARQAAAELGCIVLLKGPDTVIADPGGRAAIHAAVRDRAVPWLATAGAGDVLAGMIAGLLARGLPPFEAASGAVWLHAEAARRFGPGLIAEDLPEALPGVFRALGL
;
A
#
# COMPACT_ATOMS: atom_id res chain seq x y z
N MET A 1 -30.21 7.71 20.87
CA MET A 1 -28.84 7.98 21.36
C MET A 1 -28.81 8.40 22.83
N ALA A 2 -29.60 9.39 23.26
CA ALA A 2 -29.60 9.85 24.67
C ALA A 2 -29.90 8.75 25.70
N GLY A 3 -30.85 7.84 25.43
CA GLY A 3 -31.19 6.74 26.34
C GLY A 3 -30.09 5.68 26.53
N ILE A 4 -29.41 5.26 25.44
CA ILE A 4 -28.33 4.25 25.51
C ILE A 4 -27.07 4.85 26.15
N ALA A 5 -26.73 6.10 25.83
CA ALA A 5 -25.61 6.80 26.45
C ALA A 5 -25.83 7.02 27.96
N ALA A 6 -27.07 7.28 28.38
CA ALA A 6 -27.43 7.39 29.80
C ALA A 6 -27.32 6.03 30.53
N LEU A 7 -27.67 4.92 29.87
CA LEU A 7 -27.57 3.58 30.44
C LEU A 7 -26.10 3.11 30.61
N THR A 8 -25.23 3.43 29.66
CA THR A 8 -23.79 3.12 29.76
C THR A 8 -23.07 4.02 30.76
N ALA A 9 -23.43 5.31 30.85
CA ALA A 9 -22.84 6.25 31.82
C ALA A 9 -23.20 5.94 33.28
N ALA A 10 -24.32 5.25 33.53
CA ALA A 10 -24.80 4.93 34.86
C ALA A 10 -24.08 3.72 35.53
N GLY A 11 -23.17 3.04 34.82
CA GLY A 11 -22.30 1.99 35.39
C GLY A 11 -23.01 0.76 35.98
N ALA A 12 -24.33 0.63 35.79
CA ALA A 12 -25.15 -0.34 36.51
C ALA A 12 -25.37 -1.66 35.76
N VAL A 13 -25.13 -1.71 34.44
CA VAL A 13 -25.31 -2.92 33.61
C VAL A 13 -24.33 -2.88 32.43
N GLU A 14 -23.62 -3.98 32.16
CA GLU A 14 -22.86 -4.16 30.93
C GLU A 14 -23.86 -4.43 29.77
N VAL A 15 -24.17 -3.39 28.99
CA VAL A 15 -25.14 -3.50 27.89
C VAL A 15 -24.40 -3.79 26.60
N ARG A 16 -24.71 -4.92 25.96
CA ARG A 16 -24.24 -5.23 24.60
C ARG A 16 -24.97 -4.40 23.56
N ILE A 17 -24.23 -3.81 22.63
CA ILE A 17 -24.74 -2.90 21.62
C ILE A 17 -24.61 -3.54 20.25
N VAL A 18 -25.75 -3.71 19.58
CA VAL A 18 -25.81 -4.19 18.20
C VAL A 18 -26.20 -3.03 17.29
N ALA A 19 -25.35 -2.71 16.32
CA ALA A 19 -25.68 -1.80 15.24
C ALA A 19 -26.32 -2.58 14.09
N VAL A 20 -27.44 -2.06 13.58
CA VAL A 20 -28.09 -2.58 12.37
C VAL A 20 -27.60 -1.74 11.19
N ASP A 21 -27.04 -2.42 10.20
CA ASP A 21 -26.37 -1.91 9.02
C ASP A 21 -25.05 -1.15 9.27
N ILE A 22 -25.11 -0.06 10.04
CA ILE A 22 -23.95 0.76 10.40
C ILE A 22 -24.20 1.50 11.74
N PRO A 23 -23.18 1.69 12.60
CA PRO A 23 -23.32 2.52 13.79
C PRO A 23 -23.91 3.90 13.48
N SER A 24 -24.98 4.28 14.19
CA SER A 24 -25.68 5.54 13.91
C SER A 24 -24.77 6.76 14.11
N GLY A 25 -24.63 7.57 13.06
CA GLY A 25 -23.74 8.74 13.02
C GLY A 25 -22.37 8.47 12.37
N LEU A 26 -22.08 7.24 11.98
CA LEU A 26 -20.94 6.88 11.15
C LEU A 26 -21.31 6.97 9.66
N CYS A 27 -20.45 7.57 8.85
CA CYS A 27 -20.65 7.64 7.40
C CYS A 27 -20.29 6.29 6.73
N ALA A 28 -21.25 5.71 6.00
CA ALA A 28 -21.07 4.44 5.30
C ALA A 28 -20.02 4.47 4.19
N ASP A 29 -19.77 5.63 3.59
CA ASP A 29 -18.82 5.76 2.47
C ASP A 29 -17.38 6.05 2.92
N SER A 30 -17.21 6.58 4.15
CA SER A 30 -15.90 7.08 4.60
C SER A 30 -15.41 6.52 5.91
N GLY A 31 -16.29 5.94 6.73
CA GLY A 31 -15.96 5.49 8.08
C GLY A 31 -15.66 6.64 9.03
N ARG A 32 -15.99 7.88 8.65
CA ARG A 32 -15.81 9.07 9.47
C ARG A 32 -17.08 9.36 10.27
N VAL A 33 -16.91 9.80 11.51
CA VAL A 33 -18.03 10.25 12.33
C VAL A 33 -18.58 11.57 11.77
N LEU A 34 -19.89 11.59 11.51
CA LEU A 34 -20.58 12.77 10.98
C LEU A 34 -20.92 13.74 12.10
N GLY A 35 -20.77 15.02 11.77
CA GLY A 35 -21.24 16.14 12.57
C GLY A 35 -22.75 16.15 12.82
N ARG A 36 -23.18 17.04 13.71
CA ARG A 36 -24.60 17.29 14.02
C ARG A 36 -24.87 18.79 13.98
N GLU A 37 -26.05 19.15 13.49
CA GLU A 37 -26.53 20.55 13.47
C GLU A 37 -25.53 21.51 12.80
N GLY A 38 -24.89 21.07 11.71
CA GLY A 38 -23.90 21.86 10.98
C GLY A 38 -22.55 22.04 11.68
N ARG A 39 -22.33 21.36 12.81
CA ARG A 39 -21.06 21.39 13.55
C ARG A 39 -20.31 20.08 13.37
N PRO A 40 -18.97 20.10 13.28
CA PRO A 40 -18.18 18.88 13.23
C PRO A 40 -18.42 18.04 14.48
N ALA A 41 -18.33 16.72 14.33
CA ALA A 41 -18.36 15.85 15.49
C ALA A 41 -17.16 16.17 16.39
N PRO A 42 -17.35 16.26 17.72
CA PRO A 42 -16.22 16.34 18.63
C PRO A 42 -15.29 15.13 18.39
N GLU A 43 -13.97 15.35 18.41
CA GLU A 43 -12.99 14.30 18.08
C GLU A 43 -13.27 13.00 18.86
N GLY A 44 -13.57 11.92 18.12
CA GLY A 44 -13.85 10.60 18.68
C GLY A 44 -15.12 10.48 19.53
N ARG A 45 -16.03 11.48 19.51
CA ARG A 45 -17.24 11.52 20.34
C ARG A 45 -18.49 11.74 19.49
N GLY A 46 -19.58 11.02 19.80
CA GLY A 46 -20.89 11.22 19.17
C GLY A 46 -21.52 9.96 18.55
N VAL A 47 -20.72 8.92 18.34
CA VAL A 47 -21.17 7.57 17.95
C VAL A 47 -20.90 6.62 19.11
N ILE A 48 -21.88 5.78 19.40
CA ILE A 48 -21.74 4.73 20.41
C ILE A 48 -21.10 3.53 19.71
N PRO A 49 -19.91 3.06 20.14
CA PRO A 49 -19.30 1.86 19.58
C PRO A 49 -20.24 0.65 19.74
N ALA A 50 -20.35 -0.17 18.70
CA ALA A 50 -21.08 -1.42 18.74
C ALA A 50 -20.15 -2.58 19.14
N ASP A 51 -20.70 -3.57 19.84
CA ASP A 51 -20.07 -4.88 20.02
C ASP A 51 -20.17 -5.71 18.73
N LEU A 52 -21.29 -5.60 18.03
CA LEU A 52 -21.61 -6.28 16.78
C LEU A 52 -22.32 -5.31 15.83
N THR A 53 -21.88 -5.28 14.57
CA THR A 53 -22.60 -4.65 13.46
C THR A 53 -23.08 -5.74 12.51
N VAL A 54 -24.40 -5.85 12.35
CA VAL A 54 -25.01 -6.74 11.36
C VAL A 54 -25.34 -5.90 10.13
N THR A 55 -24.59 -6.10 9.05
CA THR A 55 -24.78 -5.38 7.78
C THR A 55 -25.34 -6.28 6.70
N PHE A 56 -25.97 -5.69 5.70
CA PHE A 56 -26.71 -6.43 4.68
C PHE A 56 -26.00 -6.42 3.34
N HIS A 57 -26.01 -7.57 2.66
CA HIS A 57 -25.50 -7.83 1.32
C HIS A 57 -23.98 -7.72 1.15
N SER A 58 -23.35 -6.64 1.61
CA SER A 58 -21.92 -6.40 1.46
C SER A 58 -21.37 -5.44 2.53
N LEU A 59 -20.05 -5.48 2.71
CA LEU A 59 -19.34 -4.50 3.51
C LEU A 59 -19.36 -3.15 2.80
N LYS A 60 -19.62 -2.10 3.58
CA LYS A 60 -19.50 -0.70 3.16
C LYS A 60 -18.08 -0.21 3.46
N PRO A 61 -17.52 0.74 2.69
CA PRO A 61 -16.20 1.30 2.98
C PRO A 61 -16.06 1.77 4.43
N GLY A 62 -17.13 2.33 4.99
CA GLY A 62 -17.18 2.83 6.35
C GLY A 62 -17.11 1.77 7.44
N HIS A 63 -17.14 0.47 7.12
CA HIS A 63 -16.80 -0.60 8.08
C HIS A 63 -15.29 -0.87 8.15
N LEU A 64 -14.53 -0.37 7.18
CA LEU A 64 -13.13 -0.71 6.91
C LEU A 64 -12.19 0.48 7.07
N LEU A 65 -12.69 1.69 6.81
CA LEU A 65 -11.91 2.93 6.80
C LEU A 65 -12.07 3.72 8.10
N ALA A 66 -11.05 4.53 8.41
CA ALA A 66 -11.08 5.54 9.49
C ALA A 66 -11.57 4.99 10.85
N ASP A 67 -12.61 5.59 11.45
CA ASP A 67 -13.15 5.16 12.75
C ASP A 67 -14.01 3.89 12.66
N GLY A 68 -14.40 3.51 11.43
CA GLY A 68 -15.28 2.39 11.14
C GLY A 68 -14.90 1.09 11.85
N PRO A 69 -13.67 0.59 11.65
CA PRO A 69 -13.23 -0.66 12.27
C PRO A 69 -13.36 -0.69 13.80
N ARG A 70 -13.11 0.44 14.46
CA ARG A 70 -13.22 0.58 15.91
C ARG A 70 -14.66 0.69 16.37
N LEU A 71 -15.49 1.43 15.64
CA LEU A 71 -16.88 1.71 16.02
C LEU A 71 -17.86 0.59 15.68
N CYS A 72 -17.53 -0.26 14.69
CA CYS A 72 -18.42 -1.35 14.28
C CYS A 72 -18.29 -2.61 15.15
N GLY A 73 -17.22 -2.76 15.92
CA GLY A 73 -16.94 -4.01 16.65
C GLY A 73 -16.79 -5.20 15.70
N ALA A 74 -17.33 -6.36 16.08
CA ALA A 74 -17.45 -7.48 15.14
C ALA A 74 -18.41 -7.12 14.00
N VAL A 75 -18.16 -7.59 12.78
CA VAL A 75 -19.04 -7.30 11.63
C VAL A 75 -19.51 -8.60 11.01
N GLU A 76 -20.82 -8.77 10.89
CA GLU A 76 -21.47 -9.89 10.22
C GLU A 76 -22.20 -9.39 8.98
N VAL A 77 -21.92 -10.00 7.83
CA VAL A 77 -22.57 -9.66 6.55
C VAL A 77 -23.67 -10.68 6.28
N VAL A 78 -24.91 -10.23 6.33
CA VAL A 78 -26.10 -11.07 6.10
C VAL A 78 -26.55 -10.95 4.65
N PRO A 79 -26.62 -12.06 3.88
CA PRO A 79 -27.17 -12.03 2.54
C PRO A 79 -28.68 -11.75 2.58
N ILE A 80 -29.13 -10.82 1.74
CA ILE A 80 -30.55 -10.43 1.64
C ILE A 80 -31.15 -10.74 0.26
N GLY A 81 -30.50 -11.64 -0.50
CA GLY A 81 -30.98 -12.09 -1.82
C GLY A 81 -30.70 -11.15 -2.99
N LEU A 82 -29.89 -10.10 -2.80
CA LEU A 82 -29.42 -9.26 -3.89
C LEU A 82 -28.25 -9.94 -4.65
N PRO A 83 -28.18 -9.82 -5.99
CA PRO A 83 -27.03 -10.28 -6.75
C PRO A 83 -25.80 -9.46 -6.37
N ALA A 84 -24.60 -10.07 -6.46
CA ALA A 84 -23.36 -9.33 -6.26
C ALA A 84 -23.32 -8.13 -7.22
N ALA A 85 -23.19 -6.93 -6.69
CA ALA A 85 -23.04 -5.73 -7.52
C ALA A 85 -21.66 -5.73 -8.19
N ASP A 86 -21.60 -5.44 -9.49
CA ASP A 86 -20.37 -5.08 -10.19
C ASP A 86 -19.87 -3.71 -9.66
N SER A 87 -19.23 -3.74 -8.49
CA SER A 87 -18.69 -2.55 -7.84
C SER A 87 -17.24 -2.34 -8.28
N PRO A 88 -16.85 -1.11 -8.69
CA PRO A 88 -15.45 -0.77 -8.92
C PRO A 88 -14.62 -0.72 -7.63
N LEU A 89 -15.23 -1.02 -6.48
CA LEU A 89 -14.58 -1.19 -5.20
C LEU A 89 -14.61 -2.67 -4.78
N ALA A 90 -13.42 -3.26 -4.62
CA ALA A 90 -13.25 -4.59 -4.05
C ALA A 90 -12.68 -4.51 -2.63
N LEU A 91 -13.19 -5.33 -1.71
CA LEU A 91 -12.39 -5.72 -0.55
C LEU A 91 -11.26 -6.61 -1.07
N LEU A 92 -10.05 -6.35 -0.64
CA LEU A 92 -8.90 -7.08 -1.13
C LEU A 92 -8.88 -8.50 -0.53
N GLU A 93 -9.12 -9.49 -1.38
CA GLU A 93 -9.08 -10.91 -1.05
C GLU A 93 -7.70 -11.52 -1.35
N ALA A 94 -7.56 -12.82 -1.05
CA ALA A 94 -6.35 -13.55 -1.43
C ALA A 94 -6.11 -13.42 -2.95
N PRO A 95 -4.87 -13.12 -3.38
CA PRO A 95 -4.57 -13.08 -4.80
C PRO A 95 -4.78 -14.46 -5.41
N ASP A 96 -5.28 -14.50 -6.65
CA ASP A 96 -5.39 -15.74 -7.41
C ASP A 96 -4.02 -16.44 -7.48
N PRO A 97 -3.89 -17.68 -6.95
CA PRO A 97 -2.66 -18.44 -7.03
C PRO A 97 -2.13 -18.55 -8.46
N ALA A 98 -2.98 -18.57 -9.49
CA ALA A 98 -2.54 -18.62 -10.88
C ALA A 98 -1.72 -17.39 -11.30
N LEU A 99 -2.01 -16.21 -10.74
CA LEU A 99 -1.22 -14.98 -10.97
C LEU A 99 0.17 -15.05 -10.30
N LEU A 100 0.27 -15.81 -9.22
CA LEU A 100 1.49 -15.94 -8.42
C LEU A 100 2.31 -17.18 -8.79
N ALA A 101 1.71 -18.19 -9.39
CA ALA A 101 2.37 -19.41 -9.82
C ALA A 101 3.43 -19.11 -10.89
N LYS A 102 4.54 -19.86 -10.83
CA LYS A 102 5.50 -19.89 -11.93
C LYS A 102 4.99 -20.91 -12.94
N ALA A 103 4.44 -20.44 -14.06
CA ALA A 103 4.07 -21.34 -15.16
C ALA A 103 5.34 -22.06 -15.70
N GLY A 104 5.18 -23.33 -16.07
CA GLY A 104 6.24 -24.35 -16.22
C GLY A 104 7.50 -23.99 -17.02
N PHE A 105 8.60 -24.70 -16.70
CA PHE A 105 9.89 -24.82 -17.41
C PHE A 105 10.52 -23.55 -18.04
N GLY A 106 10.23 -22.36 -17.52
CA GLY A 106 10.91 -21.13 -17.96
C GLY A 106 12.29 -20.95 -17.33
N HIS A 107 13.32 -20.65 -18.13
CA HIS A 107 14.64 -20.25 -17.64
C HIS A 107 14.54 -19.03 -16.68
N LYS A 108 15.54 -18.79 -15.81
CA LYS A 108 15.54 -17.66 -14.85
C LYS A 108 15.18 -16.28 -15.46
N TYR A 109 15.44 -16.07 -16.76
CA TYR A 109 15.09 -14.84 -17.48
C TYR A 109 13.60 -14.70 -17.83
N SER A 110 12.81 -15.77 -17.79
CA SER A 110 11.35 -15.72 -18.05
C SER A 110 10.54 -15.17 -16.89
N HIS A 111 11.15 -15.02 -15.71
CA HIS A 111 10.52 -14.51 -14.50
C HIS A 111 10.84 -13.04 -14.23
N GLY A 112 11.41 -12.39 -15.25
CA GLY A 112 11.74 -10.97 -15.29
C GLY A 112 12.88 -10.54 -14.38
N HIS A 113 13.27 -9.27 -14.54
CA HIS A 113 14.40 -8.67 -13.84
C HIS A 113 14.01 -7.32 -13.22
N ALA A 114 14.06 -7.22 -11.89
CA ALA A 114 13.88 -5.95 -11.19
C ALA A 114 15.22 -5.22 -10.98
N LEU A 115 15.24 -3.90 -11.18
CA LEU A 115 16.35 -3.03 -10.78
C LEU A 115 15.90 -2.14 -9.62
N VAL A 116 16.56 -2.30 -8.47
CA VAL A 116 16.39 -1.44 -7.29
C VAL A 116 17.49 -0.39 -7.30
N LEU A 117 17.13 0.88 -7.17
CA LEU A 117 18.06 1.99 -7.08
C LEU A 117 18.37 2.27 -5.61
N GLY A 118 19.63 2.06 -5.22
CA GLY A 118 20.12 2.34 -3.88
C GLY A 118 20.84 3.69 -3.77
N GLY A 119 20.75 4.30 -2.60
CA GLY A 119 21.44 5.54 -2.30
C GLY A 119 22.92 5.38 -1.91
N GLY A 120 23.47 6.47 -1.38
CA GLY A 120 24.87 6.57 -0.96
C GLY A 120 25.27 5.69 0.23
N ARG A 121 26.54 5.82 0.62
CA ARG A 121 27.14 5.09 1.77
C ARG A 121 26.30 5.23 3.02
N GLY A 122 26.14 4.13 3.76
CA GLY A 122 25.37 4.07 4.99
C GLY A 122 23.85 4.07 4.81
N ARG A 123 23.35 4.14 3.56
CA ARG A 123 21.89 4.15 3.25
C ARG A 123 21.41 2.91 2.51
N GLY A 124 22.26 1.90 2.32
CA GLY A 124 21.89 0.69 1.57
C GLY A 124 20.86 -0.23 2.24
N GLY A 125 20.52 -0.04 3.53
CA GLY A 125 19.61 -0.93 4.28
C GLY A 125 18.24 -1.10 3.62
N ALA A 126 17.58 0.02 3.33
CA ALA A 126 16.26 0.07 2.71
C ALA A 126 16.26 -0.61 1.32
N ALA A 127 17.22 -0.24 0.46
CA ALA A 127 17.34 -0.83 -0.87
C ALA A 127 17.65 -2.34 -0.85
N ARG A 128 18.40 -2.83 0.15
CA ARG A 128 18.64 -4.28 0.35
C ARG A 128 17.36 -5.02 0.76
N LEU A 129 16.55 -4.44 1.66
CA LEU A 129 15.26 -5.00 2.04
C LEU A 129 14.32 -5.09 0.83
N ALA A 130 14.24 -4.02 0.04
CA ALA A 130 13.48 -4.01 -1.20
C ALA A 130 13.98 -5.07 -2.21
N ALA A 131 15.29 -5.16 -2.45
CA ALA A 131 15.85 -6.15 -3.36
C ALA A 131 15.55 -7.59 -2.92
N ARG A 132 15.63 -7.87 -1.60
CA ARG A 132 15.28 -9.17 -1.03
C ARG A 132 13.78 -9.48 -1.16
N GLY A 133 12.92 -8.50 -0.90
CA GLY A 133 11.47 -8.61 -1.11
C GLY A 133 11.12 -8.93 -2.56
N ALA A 134 11.76 -8.27 -3.52
CA ALA A 134 11.57 -8.52 -4.95
C ALA A 134 11.96 -9.96 -5.35
N LEU A 135 13.11 -10.45 -4.88
CA LEU A 135 13.53 -11.84 -5.11
C LEU A 135 12.52 -12.84 -4.52
N ARG A 136 12.06 -12.59 -3.30
CA ARG A 136 11.11 -13.48 -2.61
C ARG A 136 9.73 -13.49 -3.27
N MET A 137 9.35 -12.42 -3.97
CA MET A 137 8.16 -12.38 -4.82
C MET A 137 8.29 -13.10 -6.16
N GLY A 138 9.43 -13.72 -6.41
CA GLY A 138 9.65 -14.60 -7.55
C GLY A 138 10.21 -13.92 -8.79
N ALA A 139 10.71 -12.67 -8.68
CA ALA A 139 11.50 -12.07 -9.73
C ALA A 139 12.69 -12.99 -10.08
N GLY A 140 12.90 -13.22 -11.37
CA GLY A 140 13.92 -14.13 -11.87
C GLY A 140 15.35 -13.65 -11.58
N LEU A 141 15.55 -12.34 -11.66
CA LEU A 141 16.77 -11.64 -11.30
C LEU A 141 16.43 -10.35 -10.57
N VAL A 142 17.32 -9.94 -9.66
CA VAL A 142 17.25 -8.61 -9.04
C VAL A 142 18.64 -8.02 -9.05
N THR A 143 18.74 -6.79 -9.56
CA THR A 143 19.95 -5.98 -9.47
C THR A 143 19.72 -4.82 -8.51
N LEU A 144 20.68 -4.59 -7.62
CA LEU A 144 20.78 -3.35 -6.86
C LEU A 144 21.84 -2.45 -7.52
N GLY A 145 21.38 -1.33 -8.09
CA GLY A 145 22.21 -0.28 -8.67
C GLY A 145 22.56 0.76 -7.61
N VAL A 146 23.85 0.92 -7.30
CA VAL A 146 24.32 1.82 -6.22
C VAL A 146 25.47 2.71 -6.70
N PRO A 147 25.64 3.91 -6.14
CA PRO A 147 26.81 4.74 -6.43
C PRO A 147 28.11 3.99 -6.06
N PRO A 148 29.25 4.29 -6.72
CA PRO A 148 30.51 3.59 -6.51
C PRO A 148 30.91 3.45 -5.04
N ALA A 149 30.69 4.54 -4.28
CA ALA A 149 31.03 4.63 -2.87
C ALA A 149 30.27 3.61 -2.00
N ALA A 150 29.05 3.21 -2.39
CA ALA A 150 28.19 2.27 -1.65
C ALA A 150 28.31 0.82 -2.15
N LEU A 151 29.09 0.55 -3.20
CA LEU A 151 29.24 -0.81 -3.73
C LEU A 151 29.83 -1.79 -2.69
N PRO A 152 30.93 -1.48 -1.97
CA PRO A 152 31.55 -2.44 -1.06
C PRO A 152 30.66 -2.87 0.11
N GLU A 153 29.91 -1.93 0.70
CA GLU A 153 29.01 -2.23 1.83
C GLU A 153 27.84 -3.14 1.43
N ASN A 154 27.37 -3.01 0.19
CA ASN A 154 26.30 -3.86 -0.33
C ASN A 154 26.84 -5.23 -0.77
N ALA A 155 28.04 -5.28 -1.37
CA ALA A 155 28.72 -6.52 -1.73
C ALA A 155 29.02 -7.41 -0.51
N ALA A 156 29.26 -6.81 0.66
CA ALA A 156 29.49 -7.56 1.90
C ALA A 156 28.23 -8.23 2.49
N ARG A 157 27.03 -7.94 1.98
CA ARG A 157 25.75 -8.37 2.59
C ARG A 157 24.81 -9.12 1.64
N LEU A 158 25.07 -9.05 0.34
CA LEU A 158 24.16 -9.54 -0.70
C LEU A 158 24.83 -10.64 -1.52
N ASP A 159 24.28 -11.85 -1.42
CA ASP A 159 24.79 -13.00 -2.18
C ASP A 159 24.02 -13.17 -3.50
N ALA A 160 22.69 -13.29 -3.42
CA ALA A 160 21.84 -13.59 -4.59
C ALA A 160 21.45 -12.34 -5.41
N VAL A 161 21.46 -11.15 -4.79
CA VAL A 161 21.15 -9.88 -5.46
C VAL A 161 22.38 -9.44 -6.26
N MET A 162 22.22 -9.23 -7.56
CA MET A 162 23.29 -8.74 -8.42
C MET A 162 23.62 -7.29 -8.06
N LEU A 163 24.88 -6.90 -8.16
CA LEU A 163 25.32 -5.53 -7.94
C LEU A 163 25.79 -4.87 -9.23
N ARG A 164 25.41 -3.60 -9.39
CA ARG A 164 25.91 -2.75 -10.46
C ARG A 164 26.27 -1.37 -9.90
N VAL A 165 27.39 -0.85 -10.39
CA VAL A 165 27.74 0.55 -10.16
C VAL A 165 26.80 1.40 -11.01
N LEU A 166 26.12 2.34 -10.35
CA LEU A 166 25.21 3.30 -10.96
C LEU A 166 25.66 4.69 -10.52
N ALA A 167 26.56 5.30 -11.30
CA ALA A 167 27.15 6.58 -10.93
C ALA A 167 26.14 7.72 -11.01
N ASP A 168 25.32 7.76 -12.06
CA ASP A 168 24.45 8.87 -12.44
C ASP A 168 23.32 8.40 -13.38
N ALA A 169 22.54 9.37 -13.89
CA ALA A 169 21.42 9.14 -14.81
C ALA A 169 21.87 8.58 -16.17
N ASP A 170 23.02 8.97 -16.71
CA ASP A 170 23.52 8.46 -17.98
C ASP A 170 23.88 6.98 -17.88
N ALA A 171 24.53 6.58 -16.78
CA ALA A 171 24.79 5.18 -16.48
C ALA A 171 23.49 4.37 -16.34
N LEU A 172 22.45 4.96 -15.76
CA LEU A 172 21.13 4.33 -15.66
C LEU A 172 20.50 4.16 -17.04
N THR A 173 20.45 5.21 -17.86
CA THR A 173 19.90 5.18 -19.22
C THR A 173 20.62 4.13 -20.07
N ALA A 174 21.95 4.06 -20.00
CA ALA A 174 22.73 3.03 -20.69
C ALA A 174 22.37 1.61 -20.21
N MET A 175 22.22 1.42 -18.90
CA MET A 175 21.81 0.15 -18.31
C MET A 175 20.40 -0.26 -18.74
N LEU A 176 19.46 0.70 -18.81
CA LEU A 176 18.09 0.50 -19.27
C LEU A 176 17.98 0.26 -20.78
N GLY A 177 19.07 0.37 -21.54
CA GLY A 177 19.17 -0.17 -22.89
C GLY A 177 19.03 -1.69 -22.95
N ASP A 178 19.26 -2.40 -21.82
CA ASP A 178 18.95 -3.82 -21.71
C ASP A 178 17.43 -4.03 -21.58
N GLY A 179 16.81 -4.52 -22.64
CA GLY A 179 15.38 -4.86 -22.67
C GLY A 179 14.93 -5.81 -21.56
N ARG A 180 15.85 -6.59 -20.98
CA ARG A 180 15.53 -7.57 -19.93
C ARG A 180 15.22 -6.95 -18.57
N LEU A 181 15.56 -5.69 -18.31
CA LEU A 181 15.26 -5.01 -17.03
C LEU A 181 13.80 -4.58 -16.96
N ASN A 182 12.90 -5.48 -16.58
CA ASN A 182 11.47 -5.29 -16.74
C ASN A 182 10.84 -4.24 -15.82
N ALA A 183 11.30 -4.10 -14.57
CA ALA A 183 10.72 -3.17 -13.62
C ALA A 183 11.75 -2.46 -12.74
N LEU A 184 11.37 -1.26 -12.29
CA LEU A 184 12.23 -0.36 -11.53
C LEU A 184 11.67 -0.15 -10.12
N CYS A 185 12.54 -0.02 -9.14
CA CYS A 185 12.18 0.37 -7.76
C CYS A 185 13.09 1.51 -7.32
N ALA A 186 12.51 2.67 -7.05
CA ALA A 186 13.26 3.85 -6.61
C ALA A 186 12.62 4.46 -5.36
N GLY A 187 13.46 5.00 -4.48
CA GLY A 187 13.00 5.68 -3.27
C GLY A 187 13.55 5.16 -1.95
N PRO A 188 13.49 3.83 -1.67
CA PRO A 188 14.01 3.27 -0.42
C PRO A 188 15.47 3.63 -0.14
N GLY A 189 15.69 4.65 0.70
CA GLY A 189 17.01 5.17 1.07
C GLY A 189 17.81 5.75 -0.10
N LEU A 190 17.14 6.22 -1.16
CA LEU A 190 17.80 6.71 -2.38
C LEU A 190 18.59 8.00 -2.12
N GLY A 191 18.04 8.92 -1.33
CA GLY A 191 18.52 10.29 -1.17
C GLY A 191 17.69 11.31 -1.96
N LEU A 192 17.96 12.60 -1.70
CA LEU A 192 17.18 13.73 -2.22
C LEU A 192 18.04 14.75 -3.00
N GLY A 193 19.25 14.37 -3.41
CA GLY A 193 20.16 15.27 -4.12
C GLY A 193 19.86 15.35 -5.62
N GLU A 194 20.60 16.21 -6.32
CA GLU A 194 20.46 16.40 -7.77
C GLU A 194 20.72 15.13 -8.57
N ARG A 195 21.64 14.27 -8.10
CA ARG A 195 21.88 12.96 -8.69
C ARG A 195 20.62 12.10 -8.63
N GLU A 196 19.99 12.02 -7.46
CA GLU A 196 18.81 11.19 -7.24
C GLU A 196 17.60 11.72 -8.02
N LYS A 197 17.46 13.04 -8.11
CA LYS A 197 16.49 13.71 -8.96
C LYS A 197 16.67 13.35 -10.44
N ALA A 198 17.91 13.39 -10.94
CA ALA A 198 18.24 13.00 -12.32
C ALA A 198 18.01 11.49 -12.58
N LEU A 199 18.33 10.64 -11.60
CA LEU A 199 18.02 9.21 -11.68
C LEU A 199 16.51 8.97 -11.78
N LEU A 200 15.71 9.68 -10.97
CA LEU A 200 14.26 9.56 -11.00
C LEU A 200 13.66 10.04 -12.32
N ALA A 201 14.20 11.12 -12.89
CA ALA A 201 13.87 11.55 -14.25
C ALA A 201 14.10 10.43 -15.28
N ALA A 202 15.26 9.78 -15.25
CA ALA A 202 15.60 8.68 -16.16
C ALA A 202 14.73 7.42 -15.93
N VAL A 203 14.34 7.13 -14.68
CA VAL A 203 13.37 6.05 -14.36
C VAL A 203 12.03 6.29 -15.07
N LEU A 204 11.51 7.52 -14.99
CA LEU A 204 10.23 7.89 -15.58
C LEU A 204 10.28 7.96 -17.12
N GLU A 205 11.38 8.49 -17.67
CA GLU A 205 11.60 8.57 -19.12
C GLU A 205 11.71 7.19 -19.78
N ALA A 206 12.18 6.17 -19.04
CA ALA A 206 12.26 4.82 -19.56
C ALA A 206 10.89 4.20 -19.86
N GLY A 207 9.79 4.74 -19.30
CA GLY A 207 8.42 4.27 -19.54
C GLY A 207 8.16 2.83 -19.10
N ARG A 208 9.05 2.26 -18.26
CA ARG A 208 8.94 0.88 -17.75
C ARG A 208 8.06 0.85 -16.49
N PRO A 209 7.45 -0.30 -16.17
CA PRO A 209 6.81 -0.49 -14.87
C PRO A 209 7.74 -0.07 -13.73
N ALA A 210 7.28 0.82 -12.85
CA ALA A 210 8.11 1.39 -11.81
C ALA A 210 7.34 1.50 -10.50
N LEU A 211 8.00 1.14 -9.42
CA LEU A 211 7.57 1.49 -8.08
C LEU A 211 8.37 2.67 -7.57
N LEU A 212 7.67 3.70 -7.09
CA LEU A 212 8.25 4.84 -6.40
C LEU A 212 7.72 4.92 -4.97
N ASP A 213 8.64 4.93 -4.00
CA ASP A 213 8.35 5.05 -2.56
C ASP A 213 9.21 6.16 -1.92
N ALA A 214 8.96 6.50 -0.66
CA ALA A 214 9.89 7.24 0.21
C ALA A 214 10.53 8.49 -0.43
N ASP A 215 11.86 8.47 -0.61
CA ASP A 215 12.61 9.60 -1.15
C ASP A 215 12.18 9.95 -2.58
N ALA A 216 11.77 8.96 -3.40
CA ALA A 216 11.29 9.22 -4.76
C ALA A 216 9.95 9.97 -4.74
N ILE A 217 9.05 9.65 -3.81
CA ILE A 217 7.80 10.41 -3.61
C ILE A 217 8.11 11.81 -3.11
N THR A 218 9.11 11.96 -2.24
CA THR A 218 9.53 13.28 -1.74
C THR A 218 10.11 14.15 -2.86
N LEU A 219 10.92 13.59 -3.75
CA LEU A 219 11.41 14.27 -4.96
C LEU A 219 10.26 14.66 -5.90
N LEU A 220 9.29 13.77 -6.13
CA LEU A 220 8.09 14.06 -6.93
C LEU A 220 7.28 15.23 -6.34
N ALA A 221 7.08 15.25 -5.02
CA ALA A 221 6.32 16.30 -4.35
C ALA A 221 6.96 17.69 -4.53
N GLY A 222 8.28 17.75 -4.71
CA GLY A 222 9.03 18.99 -4.92
C GLY A 222 9.22 19.42 -6.38
N ASP A 223 8.79 18.62 -7.37
CA ASP A 223 9.08 18.89 -8.78
C ASP A 223 7.90 18.53 -9.70
N GLU A 224 7.28 19.55 -10.30
CA GLU A 224 6.16 19.36 -11.23
C GLU A 224 6.57 18.68 -12.54
N GLY A 225 7.80 18.91 -13.00
CA GLY A 225 8.35 18.30 -14.20
C GLY A 225 8.55 16.81 -14.05
N LEU A 226 8.93 16.33 -12.86
CA LEU A 226 8.94 14.90 -12.54
C LEU A 226 7.51 14.33 -12.48
N ARG A 227 6.57 15.03 -11.82
CA ARG A 227 5.17 14.57 -11.74
C ARG A 227 4.52 14.44 -13.12
N ALA A 228 4.80 15.36 -14.04
CA ALA A 228 4.27 15.34 -15.40
C ALA A 228 4.73 14.12 -16.23
N ARG A 229 5.75 13.39 -15.77
CA ARG A 229 6.27 12.18 -16.45
C ARG A 229 5.70 10.88 -15.87
N LEU A 230 4.84 10.95 -14.86
CA LEU A 230 4.13 9.78 -14.34
C LEU A 230 3.24 9.17 -15.44
N HIS A 231 3.07 7.85 -15.39
CA HIS A 231 2.28 7.10 -16.35
C HIS A 231 1.63 5.89 -15.68
N ALA A 232 0.70 5.23 -16.38
CA ALA A 232 -0.13 4.14 -15.83
C ALA A 232 0.68 2.89 -15.38
N GLY A 233 1.95 2.79 -15.78
CA GLY A 233 2.89 1.75 -15.35
C GLY A 233 3.53 2.00 -13.99
N VAL A 234 3.33 3.20 -13.42
CA VAL A 234 3.92 3.59 -12.13
C VAL A 234 2.99 3.21 -10.97
N VAL A 235 3.58 2.72 -9.88
CA VAL A 235 2.94 2.55 -8.58
C VAL A 235 3.60 3.51 -7.60
N LEU A 236 2.80 4.37 -6.97
CA LEU A 236 3.19 5.22 -5.84
C LEU A 236 2.71 4.60 -4.54
N THR A 237 3.53 4.60 -3.51
CA THR A 237 3.19 3.99 -2.21
C THR A 237 3.23 4.97 -1.03
N PRO A 238 2.62 6.16 -1.12
CA PRO A 238 2.75 7.16 -0.06
C PRO A 238 2.11 6.70 1.25
N HIS A 239 2.77 6.97 2.37
CA HIS A 239 2.08 7.11 3.66
C HIS A 239 1.36 8.48 3.74
N GLU A 240 0.56 8.71 4.79
CA GLU A 240 -0.27 9.93 4.87
C GLU A 240 0.54 11.25 4.77
N GLY A 241 1.67 11.34 5.48
CA GLY A 241 2.58 12.49 5.39
C GLY A 241 3.16 12.72 3.99
N GLU A 242 3.58 11.66 3.27
CA GLU A 242 4.05 11.75 1.88
C GLU A 242 2.92 12.18 0.94
N PHE A 243 1.74 11.59 1.11
CA PHE A 243 0.55 11.94 0.33
C PHE A 243 0.17 13.41 0.49
N ALA A 244 0.25 13.94 1.71
CA ALA A 244 -0.02 15.35 1.98
C ALA A 244 0.97 16.31 1.32
N ARG A 245 2.23 15.88 1.10
CA ARG A 245 3.21 16.65 0.33
C ARG A 245 2.96 16.54 -1.16
N LEU A 246 2.63 15.35 -1.64
CA LEU A 246 2.42 15.05 -3.07
C LEU A 246 1.13 15.68 -3.62
N CYS A 247 0.04 15.61 -2.84
CA CYS A 247 -1.31 16.02 -3.22
C CYS A 247 -1.96 16.90 -2.13
N PRO A 248 -1.42 18.11 -1.83
CA PRO A 248 -1.83 18.91 -0.68
C PRO A 248 -3.31 19.30 -0.71
N GLY A 249 -3.87 19.61 -1.89
CA GLY A 249 -5.30 19.95 -2.04
C GLY A 249 -6.22 18.79 -1.67
N ILE A 250 -5.92 17.59 -2.17
CA ILE A 250 -6.69 16.37 -1.88
C ILE A 250 -6.56 16.00 -0.39
N ALA A 251 -5.33 16.05 0.14
CA ALA A 251 -5.08 15.74 1.54
C ALA A 251 -5.78 16.71 2.50
N SER A 252 -5.82 18.01 2.16
CA SER A 252 -6.56 19.02 2.92
C SER A 252 -8.05 18.69 2.97
N ARG A 253 -8.66 18.36 1.82
CA ARG A 253 -10.07 17.95 1.74
C ARG A 253 -10.36 16.68 2.53
N TRP A 254 -9.46 15.69 2.50
CA TRP A 254 -9.58 14.46 3.27
C TRP A 254 -9.50 14.68 4.78
N ARG A 255 -8.63 15.59 5.24
CA ARG A 255 -8.52 15.94 6.66
C ARG A 255 -9.61 16.88 7.15
N ALA A 256 -10.27 17.62 6.25
CA ALA A 256 -11.33 18.57 6.61
C ALA A 256 -12.44 17.87 7.40
N PRO A 257 -13.01 18.47 8.47
CA PRO A 257 -14.00 17.83 9.33
C PRO A 257 -15.23 17.30 8.57
N ALA A 258 -15.69 16.11 8.94
CA ALA A 258 -16.90 15.52 8.36
C ALA A 258 -18.16 16.15 8.98
N ILE A 259 -18.73 17.16 8.32
CA ILE A 259 -19.94 17.85 8.82
C ILE A 259 -21.22 17.09 8.43
N ALA A 260 -21.27 16.54 7.22
CA ALA A 260 -22.39 15.77 6.69
C ALA A 260 -21.90 14.65 5.77
N GLY A 261 -22.77 13.67 5.49
CA GLY A 261 -22.49 12.56 4.59
C GLY A 261 -22.93 12.84 3.14
N PRO A 262 -22.27 12.23 2.13
CA PRO A 262 -21.05 11.43 2.26
C PRO A 262 -19.84 12.33 2.55
N ALA A 263 -19.05 11.97 3.56
CA ALA A 263 -17.83 12.69 3.88
C ALA A 263 -16.69 12.20 2.96
N PHE A 264 -15.78 13.09 2.58
CA PHE A 264 -14.64 12.73 1.73
C PHE A 264 -13.73 11.72 2.46
N SER A 265 -13.53 10.58 1.83
CA SER A 265 -12.86 9.41 2.40
C SER A 265 -11.42 9.25 1.91
N LYS A 266 -10.69 8.32 2.54
CA LYS A 266 -9.38 7.86 2.06
C LYS A 266 -9.49 7.22 0.66
N LEU A 267 -10.61 6.54 0.39
CA LEU A 267 -10.91 5.95 -0.91
C LEU A 267 -11.07 7.03 -2.00
N ASP A 268 -11.81 8.09 -1.70
CA ASP A 268 -11.98 9.21 -2.62
C ASP A 268 -10.65 9.93 -2.88
N ALA A 269 -9.85 10.12 -1.82
CA ALA A 269 -8.53 10.74 -1.92
C ALA A 269 -7.58 9.93 -2.82
N ALA A 270 -7.52 8.61 -2.64
CA ALA A 270 -6.68 7.74 -3.44
C ALA A 270 -7.13 7.69 -4.91
N ARG A 271 -8.44 7.56 -5.18
CA ARG A 271 -8.99 7.58 -6.54
C ARG A 271 -8.73 8.90 -7.26
N GLN A 272 -8.99 10.02 -6.58
CA GLN A 272 -8.76 11.33 -7.14
C GLN A 272 -7.27 11.54 -7.45
N ALA A 273 -6.38 11.14 -6.53
CA ALA A 273 -4.94 11.24 -6.75
C ALA A 273 -4.46 10.34 -7.91
N ALA A 274 -4.96 9.10 -8.00
CA ALA A 274 -4.61 8.18 -9.10
C ALA A 274 -5.04 8.74 -10.47
N ALA A 275 -6.23 9.33 -10.54
CA ALA A 275 -6.73 9.98 -11.74
C ALA A 275 -5.90 11.24 -12.11
N GLU A 276 -5.59 12.10 -11.13
CA GLU A 276 -4.81 13.33 -11.37
C GLU A 276 -3.35 13.05 -11.73
N LEU A 277 -2.73 12.03 -11.13
CA LEU A 277 -1.33 11.65 -11.36
C LEU A 277 -1.14 10.64 -12.50
N GLY A 278 -2.22 10.10 -13.07
CA GLY A 278 -2.17 9.14 -14.17
C GLY A 278 -1.45 7.83 -13.85
N CYS A 279 -1.35 7.44 -12.57
CA CYS A 279 -0.66 6.23 -12.11
C CYS A 279 -1.41 5.53 -10.96
N ILE A 280 -0.94 4.34 -10.55
CA ILE A 280 -1.51 3.63 -9.39
C ILE A 280 -1.08 4.34 -8.11
N VAL A 281 -2.02 4.58 -7.20
CA VAL A 281 -1.75 5.13 -5.87
C VAL A 281 -2.15 4.11 -4.80
N LEU A 282 -1.17 3.65 -4.04
CA LEU A 282 -1.31 2.81 -2.86
C LEU A 282 -1.10 3.69 -1.62
N LEU A 283 -2.19 4.14 -1.02
CA LEU A 283 -2.16 5.00 0.17
C LEU A 283 -2.08 4.13 1.44
N LYS A 284 -0.86 4.05 2.01
CA LYS A 284 -0.52 3.18 3.15
C LYS A 284 -1.30 3.55 4.41
N GLY A 285 -1.44 2.59 5.32
CA GLY A 285 -2.07 2.73 6.63
C GLY A 285 -2.70 1.41 7.10
N PRO A 286 -3.32 1.38 8.29
CA PRO A 286 -4.04 0.20 8.78
C PRO A 286 -5.17 -0.23 7.82
N ASP A 287 -5.74 0.74 7.10
CA ASP A 287 -6.74 0.63 6.06
C ASP A 287 -6.12 1.03 4.70
N THR A 288 -5.21 0.22 4.17
CA THR A 288 -4.52 0.53 2.91
C THR A 288 -5.51 0.58 1.75
N VAL A 289 -5.44 1.64 0.95
CA VAL A 289 -6.28 1.82 -0.25
C VAL A 289 -5.39 1.81 -1.49
N ILE A 290 -5.75 1.02 -2.49
CA ILE A 290 -5.10 1.01 -3.80
C ILE A 290 -6.10 1.52 -4.84
N ALA A 291 -5.71 2.47 -5.67
CA ALA A 291 -6.55 3.00 -6.74
C ALA A 291 -5.77 3.11 -8.06
N ASP A 292 -6.45 2.84 -9.17
CA ASP A 292 -5.93 3.10 -10.51
C ASP A 292 -6.50 4.40 -11.13
N PRO A 293 -5.90 4.90 -12.23
CA PRO A 293 -6.40 6.08 -12.93
C PRO A 293 -7.78 5.89 -13.57
N GLY A 294 -8.22 4.65 -13.78
CA GLY A 294 -9.52 4.30 -14.34
C GLY A 294 -10.66 4.31 -13.31
N GLY A 295 -10.36 4.54 -12.03
CA GLY A 295 -11.32 4.58 -10.93
C GLY A 295 -11.54 3.25 -10.21
N ARG A 296 -10.90 2.16 -10.66
CA ARG A 296 -10.88 0.89 -9.93
C ARG A 296 -10.14 1.10 -8.62
N ALA A 297 -10.64 0.52 -7.54
CA ALA A 297 -9.99 0.58 -6.25
C ALA A 297 -10.19 -0.68 -5.41
N ALA A 298 -9.25 -0.92 -4.51
CA ALA A 298 -9.30 -1.99 -3.52
C ALA A 298 -8.96 -1.47 -2.13
N ILE A 299 -9.59 -2.03 -1.10
CA ILE A 299 -9.29 -1.76 0.30
C ILE A 299 -8.72 -3.02 0.94
N HIS A 300 -7.55 -2.90 1.55
CA HIS A 300 -7.02 -3.90 2.46
C HIS A 300 -7.04 -3.35 3.89
N ALA A 301 -7.96 -3.87 4.71
CA ALA A 301 -8.11 -3.45 6.10
C ALA A 301 -7.45 -4.48 7.05
N ALA A 302 -6.25 -4.15 7.53
CA ALA A 302 -5.55 -4.87 8.58
C ALA A 302 -6.08 -4.48 9.96
N VAL A 303 -7.35 -4.81 10.21
CA VAL A 303 -8.09 -4.39 11.41
C VAL A 303 -8.80 -5.58 12.05
N ARG A 304 -9.20 -5.43 13.32
CA ARG A 304 -9.90 -6.47 14.11
C ARG A 304 -9.12 -7.80 14.11
N ASP A 305 -9.74 -8.88 13.65
CA ASP A 305 -9.19 -10.23 13.56
C ASP A 305 -8.03 -10.35 12.56
N ARG A 306 -7.91 -9.41 11.62
CA ARG A 306 -6.80 -9.32 10.66
C ARG A 306 -5.77 -8.25 11.02
N ALA A 307 -5.82 -7.70 12.23
CA ALA A 307 -4.88 -6.68 12.67
C ALA A 307 -3.44 -7.21 12.70
N VAL A 308 -2.53 -6.43 12.12
CA VAL A 308 -1.09 -6.72 12.08
C VAL A 308 -0.29 -5.53 12.60
N PRO A 309 -0.43 -5.17 13.90
CA PRO A 309 0.21 -3.99 14.48
C PRO A 309 1.74 -4.01 14.35
N TRP A 310 2.32 -5.20 14.24
CA TRP A 310 3.76 -5.45 14.08
C TRP A 310 4.35 -4.88 12.77
N LEU A 311 3.51 -4.56 11.78
CA LEU A 311 3.96 -3.88 10.55
C LEU A 311 4.40 -2.42 10.80
N ALA A 312 4.11 -1.86 11.97
CA ALA A 312 4.63 -0.56 12.41
C ALA A 312 6.12 -0.65 12.83
N THR A 313 6.95 -1.30 12.01
CA THR A 313 8.39 -1.43 12.20
C THR A 313 9.14 -0.78 11.03
N ALA A 314 10.32 -0.23 11.31
CA ALA A 314 11.15 0.39 10.28
C ALA A 314 11.55 -0.66 9.22
N GLY A 315 11.45 -0.29 7.94
CA GLY A 315 11.82 -1.17 6.82
C GLY A 315 10.71 -2.07 6.29
N ALA A 316 9.57 -2.21 6.97
CA ALA A 316 8.43 -2.97 6.42
C ALA A 316 7.93 -2.38 5.10
N GLY A 317 7.88 -1.04 5.00
CA GLY A 317 7.57 -0.34 3.76
C GLY A 317 8.56 -0.65 2.63
N ASP A 318 9.85 -0.75 2.93
CA ASP A 318 10.89 -1.10 1.95
C ASP A 318 10.72 -2.52 1.42
N VAL A 319 10.30 -3.46 2.29
CA VAL A 319 9.97 -4.82 1.86
C VAL A 319 8.74 -4.83 0.96
N LEU A 320 7.65 -4.14 1.35
CA LEU A 320 6.46 -3.99 0.50
C LEU A 320 6.83 -3.39 -0.86
N ALA A 321 7.70 -2.40 -0.88
CA ALA A 321 8.22 -1.81 -2.10
C ALA A 321 8.93 -2.86 -2.98
N GLY A 322 9.85 -3.60 -2.39
CA GLY A 322 10.48 -4.75 -3.04
C GLY A 322 9.47 -5.74 -3.62
N MET A 323 8.45 -6.09 -2.84
CA MET A 323 7.45 -7.07 -3.24
C MET A 323 6.66 -6.63 -4.48
N ILE A 324 6.22 -5.37 -4.51
CA ILE A 324 5.52 -4.80 -5.68
C ILE A 324 6.44 -4.81 -6.90
N ALA A 325 7.68 -4.34 -6.76
CA ALA A 325 8.65 -4.33 -7.85
C ALA A 325 8.95 -5.73 -8.39
N GLY A 326 8.99 -6.75 -7.53
CA GLY A 326 9.16 -8.15 -7.93
C GLY A 326 7.99 -8.67 -8.76
N LEU A 327 6.75 -8.33 -8.40
CA LEU A 327 5.56 -8.68 -9.18
C LEU A 327 5.49 -7.91 -10.50
N LEU A 328 5.83 -6.62 -10.50
CA LEU A 328 5.95 -5.82 -11.73
C LEU A 328 6.98 -6.42 -12.69
N ALA A 329 8.15 -6.84 -12.17
CA ALA A 329 9.20 -7.45 -12.99
C ALA A 329 8.73 -8.73 -13.68
N ARG A 330 7.86 -9.49 -13.03
CA ARG A 330 7.22 -10.70 -13.58
C ARG A 330 6.16 -10.39 -14.65
N GLY A 331 5.84 -9.13 -14.89
CA GLY A 331 4.86 -8.69 -15.89
C GLY A 331 3.42 -8.64 -15.36
N LEU A 332 3.20 -8.70 -14.04
CA LEU A 332 1.87 -8.47 -13.50
C LEU A 332 1.46 -7.01 -13.76
N PRO A 333 0.17 -6.75 -14.07
CA PRO A 333 -0.29 -5.38 -14.22
C PRO A 333 -0.15 -4.60 -12.90
N PRO A 334 0.10 -3.28 -12.94
CA PRO A 334 0.46 -2.51 -11.75
C PRO A 334 -0.53 -2.56 -10.59
N PHE A 335 -1.83 -2.56 -10.88
CA PHE A 335 -2.87 -2.63 -9.84
C PHE A 335 -2.87 -3.99 -9.13
N GLU A 336 -2.76 -5.09 -9.89
CA GLU A 336 -2.66 -6.47 -9.39
C GLU A 336 -1.37 -6.67 -8.59
N ALA A 337 -0.24 -6.13 -9.08
CA ALA A 337 1.03 -6.20 -8.38
C ALA A 337 0.97 -5.48 -7.01
N ALA A 338 0.43 -4.26 -6.99
CA ALA A 338 0.20 -3.51 -5.76
C ALA A 338 -0.73 -4.26 -4.80
N SER A 339 -1.86 -4.74 -5.31
CA SER A 339 -2.89 -5.41 -4.52
C SER A 339 -2.39 -6.73 -3.91
N GLY A 340 -1.80 -7.60 -4.74
CA GLY A 340 -1.26 -8.89 -4.30
C GLY A 340 -0.13 -8.73 -3.29
N ALA A 341 0.77 -7.76 -3.49
CA ALA A 341 1.86 -7.50 -2.57
C ALA A 341 1.35 -7.05 -1.18
N VAL A 342 0.35 -6.16 -1.12
CA VAL A 342 -0.22 -5.71 0.17
C VAL A 342 -0.81 -6.87 0.96
N TRP A 343 -1.58 -7.74 0.30
CA TRP A 343 -2.17 -8.90 0.96
C TRP A 343 -1.10 -9.84 1.50
N LEU A 344 -0.14 -10.21 0.65
CA LEU A 344 0.93 -11.14 1.01
C LEU A 344 1.81 -10.57 2.13
N HIS A 345 2.05 -9.26 2.12
CA HIS A 345 2.81 -8.57 3.15
C HIS A 345 2.10 -8.60 4.50
N ALA A 346 0.79 -8.34 4.51
CA ALA A 346 -0.01 -8.46 5.72
C ALA A 346 -0.09 -9.91 6.22
N GLU A 347 -0.28 -10.89 5.34
CA GLU A 347 -0.33 -12.29 5.73
C GLU A 347 1.02 -12.83 6.22
N ALA A 348 2.13 -12.37 5.65
CA ALA A 348 3.47 -12.66 6.17
C ALA A 348 3.62 -12.15 7.60
N ALA A 349 3.21 -10.90 7.86
CA ALA A 349 3.26 -10.30 9.19
C ALA A 349 2.36 -11.02 10.19
N ARG A 350 1.13 -11.37 9.78
CA ARG A 350 0.16 -12.09 10.60
C ARG A 350 0.64 -13.48 10.98
N ARG A 351 1.24 -14.18 10.03
CA ARG A 351 1.81 -15.52 10.24
C ARG A 351 3.00 -15.51 11.20
N PHE A 352 3.82 -14.47 11.14
CA PHE A 352 4.95 -14.33 12.06
C PHE A 352 4.47 -13.96 13.47
N GLY A 353 3.63 -12.92 13.58
CA GLY A 353 3.06 -12.47 14.84
C GLY A 353 4.02 -11.61 15.68
N PRO A 354 3.93 -11.68 17.03
CA PRO A 354 4.74 -10.86 17.92
C PRO A 354 6.25 -10.96 17.71
N GLY A 355 6.93 -9.81 17.67
CA GLY A 355 8.39 -9.71 17.54
C GLY A 355 8.91 -9.54 16.11
N LEU A 356 8.03 -9.36 15.12
CA LEU A 356 8.37 -9.14 13.72
C LEU A 356 9.33 -7.95 13.51
N ILE A 357 10.40 -8.18 12.75
CA ILE A 357 11.19 -7.12 12.10
C ILE A 357 11.09 -7.22 10.57
N ALA A 358 11.57 -6.20 9.86
CA ALA A 358 11.42 -6.13 8.41
C ALA A 358 12.09 -7.31 7.68
N GLU A 359 13.25 -7.77 8.15
CA GLU A 359 13.97 -8.91 7.57
C GLU A 359 13.20 -10.23 7.60
N ASP A 360 12.21 -10.36 8.50
CA ASP A 360 11.41 -11.58 8.63
C ASP A 360 10.33 -11.67 7.57
N LEU A 361 9.82 -10.54 7.07
CA LEU A 361 8.72 -10.50 6.11
C LEU A 361 9.02 -11.29 4.82
N PRO A 362 10.17 -11.09 4.14
CA PRO A 362 10.51 -11.89 2.97
C PRO A 362 10.68 -13.39 3.28
N GLU A 363 11.05 -13.74 4.51
CA GLU A 363 11.30 -15.12 4.96
C GLU A 363 10.02 -15.84 5.39
N ALA A 364 8.99 -15.11 5.79
CA ALA A 364 7.66 -15.65 6.08
C ALA A 364 6.86 -15.97 4.80
N LEU A 365 7.14 -15.30 3.67
CA LEU A 365 6.42 -15.46 2.40
C LEU A 365 6.34 -16.90 1.87
N PRO A 366 7.41 -17.74 1.88
CA PRO A 366 7.31 -19.13 1.47
C PRO A 366 6.24 -19.92 2.23
N GLY A 367 6.00 -19.59 3.50
CA GLY A 367 4.90 -20.17 4.25
C GLY A 367 3.54 -19.75 3.69
N VAL A 368 3.38 -18.45 3.43
CA VAL A 368 2.14 -17.88 2.86
C VAL A 368 1.84 -18.50 1.49
N PHE A 369 2.85 -18.62 0.62
CA PHE A 369 2.70 -19.26 -0.68
C PHE A 369 2.24 -20.73 -0.56
N ARG A 370 2.82 -21.52 0.34
CA ARG A 370 2.36 -22.90 0.58
C ARG A 370 0.90 -22.95 1.04
N ALA A 371 0.46 -21.98 1.84
CA ALA A 371 -0.94 -21.90 2.28
C ALA A 371 -1.91 -21.53 1.15
N LEU A 372 -1.41 -20.88 0.09
CA LEU A 372 -2.14 -20.61 -1.15
C LEU A 372 -2.08 -21.78 -2.16
N GLY A 373 -1.38 -22.87 -1.84
CA GLY A 373 -1.22 -24.02 -2.73
C GLY A 373 -0.17 -23.84 -3.83
N LEU A 374 0.81 -22.94 -3.62
CA LEU A 374 1.93 -22.66 -4.53
C LEU A 374 3.21 -23.44 -4.19
#